data_AF-A0A932Y236-F1
#
_entry.id   AF-A0A932Y236-F1
#
_cell.length_a   1.000
_cell.length_b   1.000
_cell.length_c   1.000
_cell.angle_alpha   90.00
_cell.angle_beta   90.00
_cell.angle_gamma   90.00
#
_symmetry.space_group_name_H-M   'P 1'
#
loop_
_entity.id
_entity.type
_entity.pdbx_description
1 polymer ?
#
loop_
_entity_poly.entity_id
_entity_poly.type
_entity_poly.pdbx_seq_one_letter_code
_entity_poly.pdbx_strand_id
1 'polypeptide(L)'
;MLQILAAYITEGNATFNKANGGYIVEIGQKDEQWLQETGNLIKKQFGYNFYISKGKKGKFTFFHLQVSNKKFFTYLIDSCGRYSHKKFFPSWIFDLPSEHREFFWQKLLEGDGTKDGRYTTTSYKLANQISLLLTLQGKKFTVFERNHPKYKTSFEFKTLSDGYHYGLSKKSKAEIDYDGWVYDVEIDKTHNFVCGIGNIVCHNTHVDRSILGPGVFIITNVVGTQVLLEAALEHQVQKFIHISTDEVFGDLPFDSKDKFNETSPYRPSSPYAASKAAADHLVRAYHRTYQLPAIITNCSNNYGPYQFPEKFIPLAITNIIEGKKAPLYGEGKNIRDWLYVGDHCRAIDLAIQKGKVGETYCIGGMTTDISNRQVLAKICQLMSVRFDDCVAQVTDRPGHDRKYAIDWSKIKSDLGWQPEHDFDTWLAQTIDWYKQNQSWWKPLKEESVGYFKDQYGE
;
A
#
# COMPACT_ATOMS: atom_id res chain seq x y z
N MET A 1 2.08 -20.74 -24.37
CA MET A 1 1.35 -19.61 -23.74
C MET A 1 2.31 -18.52 -23.26
N LEU A 2 3.23 -18.81 -22.33
CA LEU A 2 4.16 -17.82 -21.73
C LEU A 2 4.86 -16.91 -22.74
N GLN A 3 5.40 -17.48 -23.83
CA GLN A 3 6.03 -16.69 -24.91
C GLN A 3 5.08 -15.68 -25.56
N ILE A 4 3.83 -16.06 -25.81
CA ILE A 4 2.82 -15.19 -26.45
C ILE A 4 2.49 -14.02 -25.53
N LEU A 5 2.35 -14.29 -24.22
CA LEU A 5 2.09 -13.26 -23.23
C LEU A 5 3.29 -12.33 -23.07
N ALA A 6 4.51 -12.87 -22.97
CA ALA A 6 5.73 -12.08 -22.87
C ALA A 6 5.86 -11.14 -24.09
N ALA A 7 5.70 -11.67 -25.30
CA ALA A 7 5.72 -10.88 -26.53
C ALA A 7 4.67 -9.75 -26.52
N TYR A 8 3.44 -10.04 -26.09
CA TYR A 8 2.39 -9.03 -26.01
C TYR A 8 2.60 -8.01 -24.88
N ILE A 9 3.16 -8.42 -23.74
CA ILE A 9 3.42 -7.54 -22.61
C ILE A 9 4.51 -6.54 -22.98
N THR A 10 5.57 -7.00 -23.65
CA THR A 10 6.72 -6.19 -23.97
C THR A 10 6.47 -5.26 -25.16
N GLU A 11 5.97 -5.81 -26.28
CA GLU A 11 5.88 -5.07 -27.54
C GLU A 11 4.45 -5.01 -28.12
N GLY A 12 3.48 -5.55 -27.38
CA GLY A 12 2.12 -5.70 -27.88
C GLY A 12 1.23 -4.48 -27.66
N ASN A 13 0.43 -4.16 -28.66
CA ASN A 13 -0.68 -3.22 -28.56
C ASN A 13 -1.97 -3.86 -29.10
N ALA A 14 -3.11 -3.47 -28.53
CA ALA A 14 -4.41 -3.95 -29.00
C ALA A 14 -5.29 -2.76 -29.42
N THR A 15 -5.72 -2.76 -30.68
CA THR A 15 -6.48 -1.67 -31.29
C THR A 15 -7.79 -2.17 -31.87
N PHE A 16 -8.88 -1.49 -31.50
CA PHE A 16 -10.18 -1.65 -32.15
C PHE A 16 -10.24 -0.65 -33.32
N ASN A 17 -10.30 -1.16 -34.55
CA ASN A 17 -10.43 -0.35 -35.74
C ASN A 17 -11.91 -0.03 -35.97
N LYS A 18 -12.28 1.23 -35.72
CA LYS A 18 -13.66 1.72 -35.87
C LYS A 18 -14.17 1.67 -37.31
N ALA A 19 -13.29 1.76 -38.30
CA ALA A 19 -13.69 1.86 -39.72
C ALA A 19 -14.17 0.53 -40.30
N ASN A 20 -13.62 -0.59 -39.83
CA ASN A 20 -14.00 -1.93 -40.31
C ASN A 20 -14.47 -2.87 -39.19
N GLY A 21 -14.64 -2.36 -37.96
CA GLY A 21 -15.03 -3.15 -36.79
C GLY A 21 -14.01 -4.20 -36.35
N GLY A 22 -12.76 -4.13 -36.86
CA GLY A 22 -11.73 -5.12 -36.63
C GLY A 22 -11.08 -5.03 -35.25
N TYR A 23 -10.82 -6.18 -34.64
CA TYR A 23 -10.12 -6.31 -33.35
C TYR A 23 -8.71 -6.80 -33.60
N ILE A 24 -7.73 -5.90 -33.55
CA ILE A 24 -6.36 -6.16 -34.00
C ILE A 24 -5.43 -6.17 -32.80
N VAL A 25 -4.66 -7.24 -32.65
CA VAL A 25 -3.49 -7.33 -31.78
C VAL A 25 -2.26 -7.18 -32.66
N GLU A 26 -1.37 -6.27 -32.30
CA GLU A 26 -0.12 -6.03 -33.00
C GLU A 26 1.07 -6.20 -32.04
N ILE A 27 2.14 -6.85 -32.49
CA ILE A 27 3.41 -6.99 -31.76
C ILE A 27 4.53 -6.49 -32.69
N GLY A 28 5.27 -5.47 -32.25
CA GLY A 28 6.34 -4.85 -33.03
C GLY A 28 7.73 -5.35 -32.64
N GLN A 29 8.60 -5.68 -33.59
CA GLN A 29 10.00 -6.00 -33.29
C GLN A 29 10.91 -5.78 -34.52
N LYS A 30 12.22 -5.64 -34.31
CA LYS A 30 13.23 -5.56 -35.38
C LYS A 30 13.60 -6.92 -35.95
N ASP A 31 13.38 -7.99 -35.20
CA ASP A 31 13.66 -9.37 -35.59
C ASP A 31 12.42 -10.00 -36.23
N GLU A 32 12.45 -10.14 -37.56
CA GLU A 32 11.37 -10.75 -38.34
C GLU A 32 11.19 -12.24 -38.03
N GLN A 33 12.28 -12.96 -37.80
CA GLN A 33 12.23 -14.40 -37.50
C GLN A 33 11.57 -14.63 -36.14
N TRP A 34 11.92 -13.84 -35.14
CA TRP A 34 11.28 -13.91 -33.81
C TRP A 34 9.77 -13.65 -33.88
N LEU A 35 9.33 -12.71 -34.71
CA LEU A 35 7.90 -12.48 -34.95
C LEU A 35 7.25 -13.66 -35.69
N GLN A 36 7.92 -14.23 -36.69
CA GLN A 36 7.42 -15.41 -37.41
C GLN A 36 7.22 -16.59 -36.46
N GLU A 37 8.16 -16.84 -35.55
CA GLU A 37 8.05 -17.85 -34.50
C GLU A 37 6.90 -17.56 -33.54
N THR A 38 6.77 -16.31 -33.07
CA THR A 38 5.66 -15.88 -32.21
C THR A 38 4.30 -16.07 -32.89
N GLY A 39 4.19 -15.73 -34.17
CA GLY A 39 2.97 -15.94 -34.96
C GLY A 39 2.63 -17.42 -35.13
N ASN A 40 3.63 -18.25 -35.40
CA ASN A 40 3.45 -19.70 -35.48
C ASN A 40 2.94 -20.27 -34.15
N LEU A 41 3.44 -19.77 -33.01
CA LEU A 41 2.94 -20.16 -31.68
C LEU A 41 1.49 -19.71 -31.46
N ILE A 42 1.11 -18.51 -31.88
CA ILE A 42 -0.27 -18.03 -31.80
C ILE A 42 -1.19 -18.91 -32.65
N LYS A 43 -0.78 -19.22 -33.88
CA LYS A 43 -1.53 -20.12 -34.77
C LYS A 43 -1.69 -21.52 -34.16
N LYS A 44 -0.62 -22.07 -33.59
CA LYS A 44 -0.64 -23.39 -32.92
C LYS A 44 -1.55 -23.40 -31.69
N GLN A 45 -1.47 -22.38 -30.83
CA GLN A 45 -2.17 -22.36 -29.54
C GLN A 45 -3.65 -21.98 -29.67
N PHE A 46 -3.98 -21.08 -30.60
CA PHE A 46 -5.31 -20.48 -30.71
C PHE A 46 -6.01 -20.74 -32.05
N GLY A 47 -5.31 -21.30 -33.04
CA GLY A 47 -5.86 -21.54 -34.38
C GLY A 47 -6.00 -20.27 -35.23
N TYR A 48 -5.41 -19.14 -34.83
CA TYR A 48 -5.57 -17.86 -35.52
C TYR A 48 -4.43 -17.60 -36.50
N ASN A 49 -4.78 -17.19 -37.72
CA ASN A 49 -3.80 -16.72 -38.70
C ASN A 49 -3.25 -15.35 -38.29
N PHE A 50 -2.03 -15.07 -38.73
CA PHE A 50 -1.33 -13.82 -38.50
C PHE A 50 -0.72 -13.33 -39.81
N TYR A 51 -0.42 -12.03 -39.84
CA TYR A 51 0.28 -11.37 -40.94
C TYR A 51 1.46 -10.60 -40.37
N ILE A 52 2.59 -10.58 -41.07
CA ILE A 52 3.75 -9.75 -40.71
C ILE A 52 3.88 -8.66 -41.77
N SER A 53 3.92 -7.41 -41.32
CA SER A 53 4.13 -6.24 -42.16
C SER A 53 5.47 -5.58 -41.85
N LYS A 54 6.09 -4.97 -42.85
CA LYS A 54 7.38 -4.30 -42.74
C LYS A 54 7.18 -2.79 -42.74
N GLY A 55 7.73 -2.12 -41.73
CA GLY A 55 7.77 -0.66 -41.58
C GLY A 55 9.20 -0.11 -41.65
N LYS A 56 9.31 1.18 -41.97
CA LYS A 56 10.57 1.94 -41.88
C LYS A 56 10.37 3.16 -40.98
N LYS A 57 11.30 3.37 -40.04
CA LYS A 57 11.37 4.58 -39.22
C LYS A 57 12.79 5.12 -39.26
N GLY A 58 13.02 6.11 -40.12
CA GLY A 58 14.36 6.60 -40.45
C GLY A 58 15.21 5.51 -41.13
N LYS A 59 16.41 5.26 -40.61
CA LYS A 59 17.32 4.20 -41.11
C LYS A 59 16.99 2.80 -40.59
N PHE A 60 16.06 2.68 -39.63
CA PHE A 60 15.74 1.41 -38.99
C PHE A 60 14.53 0.74 -39.66
N THR A 61 14.66 -0.58 -39.87
CA THR A 61 13.57 -1.45 -40.29
C THR A 61 12.90 -2.05 -39.06
N PHE A 62 11.57 -2.07 -39.04
CA PHE A 62 10.77 -2.71 -38.01
C PHE A 62 9.72 -3.59 -38.67
N PHE A 63 9.26 -4.60 -37.95
CA PHE A 63 8.25 -5.55 -38.40
C PHE A 63 7.11 -5.57 -37.39
N HIS A 64 5.89 -5.77 -37.88
CA HIS A 64 4.69 -5.82 -37.06
C HIS A 64 3.93 -7.10 -37.36
N LEU A 65 3.86 -7.99 -36.37
CA LEU A 65 2.96 -9.14 -36.40
C LEU A 65 1.56 -8.66 -36.03
N GLN A 66 0.57 -9.00 -36.85
CA GLN A 66 -0.83 -8.65 -36.64
C GLN A 66 -1.72 -9.89 -36.60
N VAL A 67 -2.62 -9.93 -35.62
CA VAL A 67 -3.67 -10.95 -35.48
C VAL A 67 -5.01 -10.25 -35.36
N SER A 68 -5.92 -10.51 -36.29
CA SER A 68 -7.28 -9.95 -36.28
C SER A 68 -8.26 -10.99 -35.74
N ASN A 69 -8.55 -10.94 -34.44
CA ASN A 69 -9.50 -11.84 -33.79
C ASN A 69 -10.03 -11.25 -32.48
N LYS A 70 -11.37 -11.16 -32.35
CA LYS A 70 -12.03 -10.58 -31.17
C LYS A 70 -11.72 -11.33 -29.88
N LYS A 71 -11.74 -12.67 -29.90
CA LYS A 71 -11.49 -13.48 -28.69
C LYS A 71 -10.05 -13.34 -28.21
N PHE A 72 -9.08 -13.38 -29.13
CA PHE A 72 -7.67 -13.17 -28.81
C PHE A 72 -7.40 -11.76 -28.26
N PHE A 73 -7.98 -10.75 -28.90
CA PHE A 73 -7.93 -9.36 -28.45
C PHE A 73 -8.46 -9.20 -27.02
N THR A 74 -9.66 -9.73 -26.74
CA THR A 74 -10.28 -9.65 -25.41
C THR A 74 -9.42 -10.38 -24.39
N TYR A 75 -9.00 -11.62 -24.69
CA TYR A 75 -8.15 -12.41 -23.80
C TYR A 75 -6.88 -11.66 -23.39
N LEU A 76 -6.16 -11.06 -24.35
CA LEU A 76 -4.91 -10.35 -24.06
C LEU A 76 -5.12 -9.05 -23.29
N ILE A 77 -6.19 -8.32 -23.54
CA ILE A 77 -6.50 -7.11 -22.78
C ILE A 77 -6.87 -7.46 -21.34
N ASP A 78 -7.68 -8.49 -21.14
CA ASP A 78 -8.14 -8.91 -19.83
C ASP A 78 -6.98 -9.55 -19.03
N SER A 79 -6.07 -10.25 -19.71
CA SER A 79 -4.96 -10.95 -19.06
C SER A 79 -3.71 -10.08 -18.86
N CYS A 80 -3.47 -9.10 -19.72
CA CYS A 80 -2.18 -8.39 -19.77
C CYS A 80 -2.28 -6.88 -19.95
N GLY A 81 -3.48 -6.33 -20.11
CA GLY A 81 -3.69 -4.90 -20.30
C GLY A 81 -3.42 -4.41 -21.71
N ARG A 82 -4.12 -3.34 -22.09
CA ARG A 82 -4.18 -2.86 -23.48
C ARG A 82 -2.98 -2.00 -23.89
N TYR A 83 -2.70 -0.95 -23.12
CA TYR A 83 -1.69 0.07 -23.44
C TYR A 83 -0.41 -0.19 -22.64
N SER A 84 0.75 0.29 -23.12
CA SER A 84 2.05 0.14 -22.46
C SER A 84 2.03 0.48 -20.96
N HIS A 85 1.46 1.63 -20.60
CA HIS A 85 1.32 2.10 -19.21
C HIS A 85 0.23 1.41 -18.38
N LYS A 86 -0.54 0.49 -18.99
CA LYS A 86 -1.56 -0.34 -18.34
C LYS A 86 -1.23 -1.83 -18.42
N LYS A 87 -0.03 -2.21 -18.88
CA LYS A 87 0.37 -3.62 -18.94
C LYS A 87 0.47 -4.23 -17.55
N PHE A 88 0.23 -5.52 -17.44
CA PHE A 88 0.41 -6.30 -16.21
C PHE A 88 0.63 -7.78 -16.55
N PHE A 89 1.16 -8.54 -15.59
CA PHE A 89 1.18 -10.00 -15.60
C PHE A 89 -0.15 -10.56 -15.09
N PRO A 90 -0.70 -11.61 -15.72
CA PRO A 90 -1.72 -12.43 -15.08
C PRO A 90 -1.24 -12.94 -13.72
N SER A 91 -2.11 -13.01 -12.72
CA SER A 91 -1.72 -13.42 -11.35
C SER A 91 -1.10 -14.81 -11.30
N TRP A 92 -1.63 -15.75 -12.08
CA TRP A 92 -1.15 -17.14 -12.12
C TRP A 92 0.30 -17.29 -12.59
N ILE A 93 0.93 -16.24 -13.15
CA ILE A 93 2.37 -16.25 -13.48
C ILE A 93 3.21 -16.46 -12.21
N PHE A 94 2.77 -15.94 -11.07
CA PHE A 94 3.52 -16.03 -9.81
C PHE A 94 3.42 -17.41 -9.17
N ASP A 95 2.34 -18.16 -9.44
CA ASP A 95 2.10 -19.50 -8.91
C ASP A 95 2.84 -20.59 -9.69
N LEU A 96 3.49 -20.24 -10.81
CA LEU A 96 4.21 -21.20 -11.64
C LEU A 96 5.48 -21.73 -10.93
N PRO A 97 5.89 -22.97 -11.22
CA PRO A 97 7.20 -23.48 -10.82
C PRO A 97 8.34 -22.55 -11.24
N SER A 98 9.44 -22.57 -10.49
CA SER A 98 10.56 -21.65 -10.70
C SER A 98 11.12 -21.69 -12.12
N GLU A 99 11.22 -22.86 -12.75
CA GLU A 99 11.73 -22.96 -14.13
C GLU A 99 10.82 -22.28 -15.16
N HIS A 100 9.51 -22.27 -14.93
CA HIS A 100 8.54 -21.63 -15.80
C HIS A 100 8.55 -20.11 -15.63
N ARG A 101 8.73 -19.63 -14.40
CA ARG A 101 8.96 -18.21 -14.13
C ARG A 101 10.25 -17.73 -14.79
N GLU A 102 11.33 -18.50 -14.67
CA GLU A 102 12.63 -18.16 -15.29
C GLU A 102 12.48 -18.06 -16.80
N PHE A 103 11.84 -19.07 -17.40
CA PHE A 103 11.54 -19.08 -18.83
C PHE A 103 10.72 -17.84 -19.24
N PHE A 104 9.69 -17.48 -18.48
CA PHE A 104 8.88 -16.29 -18.76
C PHE A 104 9.71 -15.00 -18.71
N TRP A 105 10.59 -14.85 -17.72
CA TRP A 105 11.51 -13.71 -17.61
C TRP A 105 12.45 -13.60 -18.82
N GLN A 106 13.06 -14.71 -19.24
CA GLN A 106 13.92 -14.73 -20.42
C GLN A 106 13.16 -14.28 -21.67
N LYS A 107 11.90 -14.69 -21.82
CA LYS A 107 11.06 -14.28 -22.96
C LYS A 107 10.63 -12.82 -22.93
N LEU A 108 10.54 -12.19 -21.75
CA LEU A 108 10.35 -10.74 -21.63
C LEU A 108 11.59 -9.98 -22.11
N LEU A 109 12.79 -10.42 -21.72
CA LEU A 109 14.06 -9.81 -22.15
C LEU A 109 14.26 -9.94 -23.67
N GLU A 110 14.03 -11.14 -24.22
CA GLU A 110 14.05 -11.36 -25.67
C GLU A 110 13.06 -10.43 -26.40
N GLY A 111 11.86 -10.26 -25.83
CA GLY A 111 10.83 -9.37 -26.35
C GLY A 111 11.22 -7.90 -26.34
N ASP A 112 11.97 -7.42 -25.34
CA ASP A 112 12.45 -6.02 -25.22
C ASP A 112 13.64 -5.77 -26.16
N GLY A 113 14.20 -6.86 -26.74
CA GLY A 113 15.38 -6.83 -27.58
C GLY A 113 16.67 -6.56 -26.80
N THR A 114 16.65 -6.74 -25.47
CA THR A 114 17.79 -6.51 -24.58
C THR A 114 18.54 -7.81 -24.33
N LYS A 115 19.87 -7.76 -24.48
CA LYS A 115 20.76 -8.90 -24.21
C LYS A 115 21.59 -8.74 -22.94
N ASP A 116 21.43 -7.61 -22.27
CA ASP A 116 22.20 -7.18 -21.09
C ASP A 116 21.37 -7.19 -19.81
N GLY A 117 20.26 -7.93 -19.80
CA GLY A 117 19.39 -8.07 -18.63
C GLY A 117 18.63 -6.79 -18.25
N ARG A 118 18.53 -5.82 -19.18
CA ARG A 118 17.71 -4.62 -19.01
C ARG A 118 16.26 -4.87 -19.43
N TYR A 119 15.31 -4.30 -18.71
CA TYR A 119 13.91 -4.29 -19.15
C TYR A 119 13.28 -2.95 -18.79
N THR A 120 12.54 -2.35 -19.71
CA THR A 120 11.88 -1.05 -19.45
C THR A 120 10.37 -1.16 -19.52
N THR A 121 9.67 -0.51 -18.59
CA THR A 121 8.22 -0.33 -18.68
C THR A 121 7.76 1.06 -18.25
N THR A 122 6.60 1.48 -18.76
CA THR A 122 5.88 2.69 -18.31
C THR A 122 4.66 2.34 -17.45
N SER A 123 4.39 1.04 -17.24
CA SER A 123 3.33 0.58 -16.34
C SER A 123 3.89 0.41 -14.95
N TYR A 124 3.37 1.20 -14.01
CA TYR A 124 3.69 1.07 -12.59
C TYR A 124 3.32 -0.31 -12.04
N LYS A 125 2.13 -0.81 -12.40
CA LYS A 125 1.68 -2.16 -12.02
C LYS A 125 2.62 -3.24 -12.55
N LEU A 126 3.05 -3.13 -13.80
CA LEU A 126 4.00 -4.08 -14.39
C LEU A 126 5.37 -4.00 -13.70
N ALA A 127 5.84 -2.79 -13.35
CA ALA A 127 7.11 -2.62 -12.65
C ALA A 127 7.09 -3.33 -11.28
N ASN A 128 6.01 -3.19 -10.51
CA ASN A 128 5.87 -3.91 -9.23
C ASN A 128 5.84 -5.43 -9.45
N GLN A 129 5.13 -5.89 -10.47
CA GLN A 129 5.03 -7.32 -10.81
C GLN A 129 6.36 -7.92 -11.30
N ILE A 130 7.18 -7.16 -12.04
CA ILE A 130 8.54 -7.57 -12.40
C ILE A 130 9.41 -7.68 -11.15
N SER A 131 9.33 -6.68 -10.25
CA SER A 131 10.07 -6.71 -8.98
C SER A 131 9.75 -7.96 -8.17
N LEU A 132 8.46 -8.31 -8.06
CA LEU A 132 8.01 -9.53 -7.40
C LEU A 132 8.53 -10.79 -8.12
N LEU A 133 8.40 -10.87 -9.44
CA LEU A 133 8.87 -12.02 -10.23
C LEU A 133 10.37 -12.28 -10.02
N LEU A 134 11.19 -11.23 -10.10
CA LEU A 134 12.64 -11.31 -9.90
C LEU A 134 13.00 -11.71 -8.47
N THR A 135 12.27 -11.18 -7.48
CA THR A 135 12.44 -11.52 -6.06
C THR A 135 12.12 -12.98 -5.79
N LEU A 136 11.01 -13.50 -6.31
CA LEU A 136 10.61 -14.91 -6.19
C LEU A 136 11.62 -15.88 -6.87
N GLN A 137 12.46 -15.36 -7.76
CA GLN A 137 13.55 -16.12 -8.40
C GLN A 137 14.90 -15.96 -7.70
N GLY A 138 14.97 -15.20 -6.61
CA GLY A 138 16.23 -14.88 -5.93
C GLY A 138 17.21 -14.08 -6.79
N LYS A 139 16.74 -13.37 -7.83
CA LYS A 139 17.59 -12.54 -8.68
C LYS A 139 17.88 -11.21 -8.01
N LYS A 140 19.14 -10.78 -8.06
CA LYS A 140 19.50 -9.40 -7.70
C LYS A 140 19.13 -8.47 -8.84
N PHE A 141 18.51 -7.34 -8.53
CA PHE A 141 18.17 -6.34 -9.53
C PHE A 141 18.22 -4.92 -8.95
N THR A 142 18.27 -3.93 -9.84
CA THR A 142 18.10 -2.51 -9.49
C THR A 142 17.01 -1.92 -10.37
N VAL A 143 16.15 -1.09 -9.77
CA VAL A 143 15.11 -0.35 -10.49
C VAL A 143 15.49 1.12 -10.56
N PHE A 144 15.54 1.67 -11.76
CA PHE A 144 15.76 3.08 -12.00
C PHE A 144 14.46 3.73 -12.44
N GLU A 145 13.94 4.64 -11.64
CA GLU A 145 12.85 5.52 -12.05
C GLU A 145 13.41 6.64 -12.94
N ARG A 146 12.85 6.77 -14.14
CA ARG A 146 13.21 7.82 -15.10
C ARG A 146 12.05 8.78 -15.27
N ASN A 147 12.19 9.94 -14.66
CA ASN A 147 11.27 11.06 -14.82
C ASN A 147 11.73 11.93 -15.99
N HIS A 148 10.93 11.98 -17.07
CA HIS A 148 11.23 12.78 -18.24
C HIS A 148 10.21 13.91 -18.39
N PRO A 149 10.63 15.18 -18.60
CA PRO A 149 9.70 16.33 -18.66
C PRO A 149 8.63 16.23 -19.75
N LYS A 150 8.89 15.46 -20.82
CA LYS A 150 8.01 15.30 -21.99
C LYS A 150 7.38 13.91 -22.13
N TYR A 151 7.78 12.92 -21.33
CA TYR A 151 7.31 11.53 -21.47
C TYR A 151 6.81 11.01 -20.13
N LYS A 152 5.96 9.98 -20.15
CA LYS A 152 5.51 9.30 -18.93
C LYS A 152 6.72 8.75 -18.18
N THR A 153 6.68 8.79 -16.86
CA THR A 153 7.64 8.10 -15.99
C THR A 153 7.81 6.65 -16.44
N SER A 154 9.06 6.20 -16.53
CA SER A 154 9.40 4.81 -16.85
C SER A 154 10.30 4.20 -15.79
N PHE A 155 10.25 2.88 -15.72
CA PHE A 155 11.00 2.05 -14.78
C PHE A 155 11.93 1.15 -15.59
N GLU A 156 13.24 1.27 -15.36
CA GLU A 156 14.26 0.42 -15.98
C GLU A 156 14.79 -0.56 -14.93
N PHE A 157 14.65 -1.86 -15.21
CA PHE A 157 15.18 -2.95 -14.41
C PHE A 157 16.54 -3.35 -14.97
N LYS A 158 17.51 -3.64 -14.10
CA LYS A 158 18.81 -4.25 -14.46
C LYS A 158 19.06 -5.49 -13.62
N THR A 159 19.24 -6.63 -14.27
CA THR A 159 19.46 -7.94 -13.61
C THR A 159 20.87 -8.51 -13.77
N LEU A 160 21.66 -8.00 -14.73
CA LEU A 160 23.08 -8.30 -14.89
C LEU A 160 23.88 -7.06 -14.51
N SER A 161 24.76 -7.18 -13.51
CA SER A 161 25.65 -6.13 -13.06
C SER A 161 27.01 -6.27 -13.73
N ASP A 162 27.03 -6.12 -15.05
CA ASP A 162 28.26 -6.22 -15.83
C ASP A 162 28.73 -4.78 -16.07
N GLY A 163 29.89 -4.47 -15.50
CA GLY A 163 30.43 -3.13 -15.41
C GLY A 163 30.58 -2.41 -16.76
N TYR A 164 30.53 -1.09 -16.66
CA TYR A 164 30.91 -0.05 -17.63
C TYR A 164 29.81 0.73 -18.40
N HIS A 165 29.79 2.03 -18.06
CA HIS A 165 29.36 3.22 -18.83
C HIS A 165 27.83 3.45 -19.04
N TYR A 166 27.24 4.66 -18.98
CA TYR A 166 27.71 6.06 -19.08
C TYR A 166 26.94 6.97 -18.11
N GLY A 167 27.63 7.96 -17.52
CA GLY A 167 27.07 9.30 -17.28
C GLY A 167 26.32 9.59 -15.97
N LEU A 168 26.99 9.56 -14.82
CA LEU A 168 26.60 10.40 -13.67
C LEU A 168 27.86 10.96 -12.99
N SER A 169 28.29 12.13 -13.47
CA SER A 169 29.38 12.94 -12.89
C SER A 169 28.89 13.68 -11.64
N LYS A 170 28.74 12.95 -10.54
CA LYS A 170 28.90 13.38 -9.12
C LYS A 170 28.29 12.30 -8.25
N LYS A 171 29.14 11.43 -7.71
CA LYS A 171 28.79 10.61 -6.55
C LYS A 171 29.32 11.35 -5.32
N SER A 172 28.46 12.03 -4.56
CA SER A 172 28.67 12.06 -3.12
C SER A 172 28.30 10.67 -2.61
N LYS A 173 29.31 9.88 -2.22
CA LYS A 173 29.08 8.65 -1.49
C LYS A 173 28.86 9.05 -0.03
N ALA A 174 27.64 8.94 0.46
CA ALA A 174 27.40 8.76 1.88
C ALA A 174 27.16 7.26 2.08
N GLU A 175 28.05 6.61 2.81
CA GLU A 175 27.76 5.29 3.39
C GLU A 175 26.93 5.56 4.63
N ILE A 176 25.64 5.22 4.55
CA ILE A 176 24.76 5.14 5.70
C ILE A 176 24.57 3.64 5.90
N ASP A 177 25.11 3.10 6.99
CA ASP A 177 24.74 1.77 7.45
C ASP A 177 23.26 1.83 7.86
N TYR A 178 22.41 1.21 7.06
CA TYR A 178 20.98 1.09 7.30
C TYR A 178 20.63 -0.38 7.44
N ASP A 179 20.27 -0.77 8.66
CA ASP A 179 19.83 -2.12 8.99
C ASP A 179 18.29 -2.12 9.09
N GLY A 180 17.60 -2.46 7.99
CA GLY A 180 16.14 -2.53 7.93
C GLY A 180 15.53 -2.52 6.53
N TRP A 181 14.25 -2.85 6.42
CA TRP A 181 13.45 -2.86 5.18
C TRP A 181 12.13 -2.10 5.38
N VAL A 182 11.77 -1.24 4.43
CA VAL A 182 10.40 -0.68 4.30
C VAL A 182 10.02 -0.73 2.83
N TYR A 183 8.91 -1.41 2.51
CA TYR A 183 8.24 -1.34 1.22
C TYR A 183 6.81 -0.86 1.46
N ASP A 184 6.39 0.14 0.68
CA ASP A 184 5.00 0.55 0.60
C ASP A 184 4.31 -0.33 -0.45
N VAL A 185 3.33 -1.15 -0.04
CA VAL A 185 2.55 -2.00 -0.95
C VAL A 185 1.17 -1.39 -1.10
N GLU A 186 1.07 -0.40 -1.98
CA GLU A 186 -0.20 0.20 -2.35
C GLU A 186 -0.93 -0.72 -3.36
N ILE A 187 -2.09 -1.24 -2.97
CA ILE A 187 -3.00 -1.95 -3.87
C ILE A 187 -4.02 -0.95 -4.43
N ASP A 188 -3.84 -0.60 -5.71
CA ASP A 188 -4.86 -0.01 -6.59
C ASP A 188 -5.30 1.45 -6.32
N LYS A 189 -4.41 2.32 -5.79
CA LYS A 189 -4.75 3.74 -5.48
C LYS A 189 -5.96 3.91 -4.56
N THR A 190 -6.28 2.84 -3.85
CA THR A 190 -7.26 2.87 -2.79
C THR A 190 -6.48 2.78 -1.49
N HIS A 191 -6.90 3.49 -0.45
CA HIS A 191 -6.25 3.49 0.88
C HIS A 191 -6.34 2.12 1.59
N ASN A 192 -6.57 1.04 0.85
CA ASN A 192 -6.76 -0.31 1.32
C ASN A 192 -5.48 -1.09 1.10
N PHE A 193 -4.70 -1.26 2.16
CA PHE A 193 -3.50 -2.10 2.13
C PHE A 193 -3.58 -3.18 3.19
N VAL A 194 -3.09 -4.38 2.86
CA VAL A 194 -2.38 -5.20 3.85
C VAL A 194 -0.96 -5.28 3.36
N CYS A 195 -0.01 -4.79 4.16
CA CYS A 195 1.39 -4.79 3.79
C CYS A 195 2.15 -5.71 4.74
N GLY A 196 2.87 -6.68 4.17
CA GLY A 196 3.92 -7.41 4.87
C GLY A 196 5.25 -6.68 4.70
N ILE A 197 5.78 -6.07 5.76
CA ILE A 197 7.13 -5.48 5.78
C ILE A 197 8.02 -6.42 6.59
N GLY A 198 8.73 -7.30 5.89
CA GLY A 198 9.50 -8.39 6.51
C GLY A 198 8.59 -9.26 7.37
N ASN A 199 8.71 -9.09 8.69
CA ASN A 199 7.99 -9.84 9.72
C ASN A 199 6.71 -9.15 10.21
N ILE A 200 6.37 -7.96 9.70
CA ILE A 200 5.28 -7.11 10.20
C ILE A 200 4.12 -7.12 9.22
N VAL A 201 2.89 -7.24 9.72
CA VAL A 201 1.67 -7.08 8.93
C VAL A 201 0.85 -5.90 9.42
N CYS A 202 0.66 -4.91 8.54
CA CYS A 202 -0.17 -3.73 8.73
C CYS A 202 -1.44 -3.81 7.87
N HIS A 203 -2.54 -3.20 8.30
CA HIS A 203 -3.83 -3.24 7.59
C HIS A 203 -4.39 -1.84 7.33
N ASN A 204 -5.42 -1.79 6.48
CA ASN A 204 -6.25 -0.64 6.19
C ASN A 204 -6.88 -0.04 7.47
N THR A 205 -7.02 1.28 7.55
CA THR A 205 -7.15 2.03 8.82
C THR A 205 -8.36 2.99 8.91
N HIS A 206 -9.30 3.02 7.96
CA HIS A 206 -10.33 4.08 7.90
C HIS A 206 -11.77 3.68 8.22
N VAL A 207 -12.29 4.12 9.37
CA VAL A 207 -13.67 3.84 9.80
C VAL A 207 -14.73 4.44 8.86
N ASP A 208 -14.69 5.72 8.47
CA ASP A 208 -15.75 6.32 7.60
C ASP A 208 -15.89 5.59 6.26
N ARG A 209 -14.76 5.31 5.59
CA ARG A 209 -14.74 4.54 4.34
C ARG A 209 -15.33 3.14 4.53
N SER A 210 -15.19 2.52 5.70
CA SER A 210 -15.79 1.21 5.99
C SER A 210 -17.31 1.25 6.11
N ILE A 211 -17.89 2.38 6.52
CA ILE A 211 -19.34 2.57 6.59
C ILE A 211 -19.92 2.73 5.18
N LEU A 212 -19.20 3.44 4.30
CA LEU A 212 -19.61 3.66 2.90
C LEU A 212 -19.37 2.44 1.99
N GLY A 213 -18.39 1.58 2.32
CA GLY A 213 -18.00 0.42 1.50
C GLY A 213 -17.35 -0.72 2.29
N PRO A 214 -18.13 -1.49 3.08
CA PRO A 214 -17.58 -2.46 4.04
C PRO A 214 -16.87 -3.66 3.41
N GLY A 215 -17.27 -4.09 2.21
CA GLY A 215 -16.76 -5.32 1.58
C GLY A 215 -15.24 -5.30 1.35
N VAL A 216 -14.69 -4.12 1.07
CA VAL A 216 -13.25 -3.93 0.86
C VAL A 216 -12.46 -4.20 2.14
N PHE A 217 -12.98 -3.85 3.31
CA PHE A 217 -12.34 -4.12 4.60
C PHE A 217 -12.29 -5.61 4.91
N ILE A 218 -13.30 -6.39 4.51
CA ILE A 218 -13.27 -7.85 4.66
C ILE A 218 -12.21 -8.48 3.77
N ILE A 219 -12.17 -8.10 2.48
CA ILE A 219 -11.19 -8.62 1.53
C ILE A 219 -9.78 -8.27 2.00
N THR A 220 -9.52 -7.01 2.32
CA THR A 220 -8.20 -6.57 2.76
C THR A 220 -7.88 -7.12 4.14
N ASN A 221 -8.63 -6.76 5.18
CA ASN A 221 -8.20 -7.03 6.55
C ASN A 221 -8.34 -8.50 6.95
N VAL A 222 -9.36 -9.22 6.49
CA VAL A 222 -9.58 -10.61 6.88
C VAL A 222 -8.89 -11.56 5.90
N VAL A 223 -9.27 -11.50 4.62
CA VAL A 223 -8.70 -12.42 3.60
C VAL A 223 -7.22 -12.13 3.38
N GLY A 224 -6.81 -10.86 3.31
CA GLY A 224 -5.39 -10.49 3.19
C GLY A 224 -4.55 -10.97 4.37
N THR A 225 -5.06 -10.90 5.60
CA THR A 225 -4.34 -11.47 6.77
C THR A 225 -4.19 -12.97 6.63
N GLN A 226 -5.26 -13.66 6.24
CA GLN A 226 -5.24 -15.11 6.09
C GLN A 226 -4.20 -15.55 5.05
N VAL A 227 -4.15 -14.89 3.90
CA VAL A 227 -3.14 -15.15 2.85
C VAL A 227 -1.72 -14.92 3.36
N LEU A 228 -1.47 -13.84 4.10
CA LEU A 228 -0.15 -13.57 4.67
C LEU A 228 0.25 -14.56 5.76
N LEU A 229 -0.71 -15.05 6.54
CA LEU A 229 -0.47 -16.10 7.53
C LEU A 229 -0.08 -17.42 6.88
N GLU A 230 -0.72 -17.81 5.77
CA GLU A 230 -0.32 -18.98 4.98
C GLU A 230 1.09 -18.81 4.41
N ALA A 231 1.39 -17.66 3.78
CA ALA A 231 2.72 -17.38 3.25
C ALA A 231 3.80 -17.39 4.35
N ALA A 232 3.48 -16.85 5.53
CA ALA A 232 4.38 -16.85 6.67
C ALA A 232 4.69 -18.27 7.17
N LEU A 233 3.71 -19.17 7.14
CA LEU A 233 3.91 -20.59 7.46
C LEU A 233 4.78 -21.28 6.40
N GLU A 234 4.45 -21.11 5.12
CA GLU A 234 5.19 -21.72 4.01
C GLU A 234 6.67 -21.32 4.03
N HIS A 235 6.95 -20.05 4.31
CA HIS A 235 8.29 -19.49 4.37
C HIS A 235 8.95 -19.55 5.75
N GLN A 236 8.33 -20.21 6.74
CA GLN A 236 8.89 -20.42 8.08
C GLN A 236 9.35 -19.11 8.75
N VAL A 237 8.51 -18.07 8.66
CA VAL A 237 8.76 -16.77 9.28
C VAL A 237 8.96 -16.95 10.79
N GLN A 238 10.09 -16.45 11.30
CA GLN A 238 10.53 -16.68 12.68
C GLN A 238 9.77 -15.83 13.71
N LYS A 239 9.18 -14.72 13.28
CA LYS A 239 8.32 -13.89 14.12
C LYS A 239 7.35 -13.12 13.24
N PHE A 240 6.05 -13.20 13.50
CA PHE A 240 5.00 -12.52 12.75
C PHE A 240 4.33 -11.47 13.66
N ILE A 241 4.52 -10.18 13.37
CA ILE A 241 3.94 -9.09 14.16
C ILE A 241 2.67 -8.60 13.47
N HIS A 242 1.53 -8.80 14.11
CA HIS A 242 0.24 -8.33 13.65
C HIS A 242 -0.12 -7.01 14.33
N ILE A 243 -0.15 -5.92 13.56
CA ILE A 243 -0.52 -4.60 14.08
C ILE A 243 -2.02 -4.40 13.97
N SER A 244 -2.68 -4.32 15.12
CA SER A 244 -4.11 -4.15 15.28
C SER A 244 -4.44 -2.87 16.06
N THR A 245 -5.70 -2.73 16.47
CA THR A 245 -6.28 -1.48 17.01
C THR A 245 -6.99 -1.75 18.32
N ASP A 246 -7.11 -0.73 19.16
CA ASP A 246 -7.95 -0.71 20.36
C ASP A 246 -9.46 -0.80 20.06
N GLU A 247 -9.91 -0.34 18.90
CA GLU A 247 -11.32 -0.39 18.47
C GLU A 247 -11.91 -1.82 18.45
N VAL A 248 -11.07 -2.87 18.45
CA VAL A 248 -11.53 -4.26 18.56
C VAL A 248 -12.24 -4.52 19.89
N PHE A 249 -11.93 -3.75 20.94
CA PHE A 249 -12.51 -3.87 22.27
C PHE A 249 -13.85 -3.15 22.41
N GLY A 250 -14.21 -2.30 21.45
CA GLY A 250 -15.46 -1.54 21.44
C GLY A 250 -15.41 -0.27 22.27
N ASP A 251 -16.51 0.02 22.97
CA ASP A 251 -16.76 1.31 23.60
C ASP A 251 -16.68 1.27 25.13
N LEU A 252 -16.17 2.35 25.73
CA LEU A 252 -16.28 2.64 27.15
C LEU A 252 -17.28 3.79 27.42
N PRO A 253 -18.04 3.73 28.52
CA PRO A 253 -18.80 4.89 28.99
C PRO A 253 -17.91 6.09 29.31
N PHE A 254 -18.41 7.31 29.11
CA PHE A 254 -17.65 8.55 29.38
C PHE A 254 -17.13 8.66 30.82
N ASP A 255 -17.91 8.17 31.78
CA ASP A 255 -17.64 8.22 33.22
C ASP A 255 -16.85 7.00 33.73
N SER A 256 -16.60 6.01 32.87
CA SER A 256 -15.82 4.84 33.26
C SER A 256 -14.36 5.22 33.53
N LYS A 257 -13.79 4.64 34.58
CA LYS A 257 -12.35 4.71 34.87
C LYS A 257 -11.57 3.54 34.25
N ASP A 258 -12.27 2.63 33.59
CA ASP A 258 -11.67 1.45 32.97
C ASP A 258 -10.82 1.87 31.78
N LYS A 259 -9.85 1.00 31.48
CA LYS A 259 -8.97 1.09 30.32
C LYS A 259 -8.90 -0.29 29.68
N PHE A 260 -8.84 -0.33 28.36
CA PHE A 260 -8.63 -1.56 27.62
C PHE A 260 -7.23 -2.10 27.86
N ASN A 261 -7.15 -3.41 28.06
CA ASN A 261 -5.93 -4.17 28.24
C ASN A 261 -6.02 -5.48 27.42
N GLU A 262 -4.98 -6.30 27.47
CA GLU A 262 -4.87 -7.52 26.66
C GLU A 262 -5.94 -8.58 26.94
N THR A 263 -6.65 -8.46 28.07
CA THR A 263 -7.73 -9.37 28.48
C THR A 263 -9.12 -8.80 28.20
N SER A 264 -9.20 -7.57 27.68
CA SER A 264 -10.47 -6.93 27.36
C SER A 264 -11.20 -7.72 26.27
N PRO A 265 -12.54 -7.93 26.41
CA PRO A 265 -13.31 -8.70 25.44
C PRO A 265 -13.41 -7.93 24.12
N TYR A 266 -13.37 -8.67 23.01
CA TYR A 266 -13.61 -8.10 21.69
C TYR A 266 -15.10 -7.76 21.54
N ARG A 267 -15.42 -6.50 21.27
CA ARG A 267 -16.80 -5.97 21.10
C ARG A 267 -16.85 -4.86 20.04
N PRO A 268 -16.39 -5.12 18.80
CA PRO A 268 -16.23 -4.07 17.79
C PRO A 268 -17.57 -3.44 17.38
N SER A 269 -17.62 -2.11 17.30
CA SER A 269 -18.83 -1.34 16.94
C SER A 269 -18.96 -1.01 15.45
N SER A 270 -17.90 -1.17 14.66
CA SER A 270 -17.84 -0.78 13.24
C SER A 270 -17.39 -1.92 12.31
N PRO A 271 -17.71 -1.88 11.01
CA PRO A 271 -17.21 -2.86 10.04
C PRO A 271 -15.68 -2.93 9.99
N TYR A 272 -15.00 -1.78 10.10
CA TYR A 272 -13.55 -1.72 10.26
C TYR A 272 -13.09 -2.49 11.51
N ALA A 273 -13.60 -2.16 12.68
CA ALA A 273 -13.19 -2.79 13.94
C ALA A 273 -13.48 -4.29 13.94
N ALA A 274 -14.62 -4.71 13.37
CA ALA A 274 -14.98 -6.12 13.23
C ALA A 274 -14.02 -6.86 12.29
N SER A 275 -13.60 -6.24 11.19
CA SER A 275 -12.61 -6.84 10.29
C SER A 275 -11.23 -7.00 10.95
N LYS A 276 -10.82 -6.05 11.80
CA LYS A 276 -9.57 -6.13 12.59
C LYS A 276 -9.67 -7.21 13.68
N ALA A 277 -10.80 -7.28 14.38
CA ALA A 277 -11.10 -8.33 15.35
C ALA A 277 -11.02 -9.74 14.73
N ALA A 278 -11.60 -9.91 13.53
CA ALA A 278 -11.52 -11.18 12.80
C ALA A 278 -10.08 -11.53 12.42
N ALA A 279 -9.28 -10.55 12.01
CA ALA A 279 -7.86 -10.73 11.71
C ALA A 279 -7.05 -11.17 12.95
N ASP A 280 -7.28 -10.54 14.11
CA ASP A 280 -6.67 -10.95 15.38
C ASP A 280 -7.00 -12.42 15.71
N HIS A 281 -8.25 -12.84 15.53
CA HIS A 281 -8.66 -14.22 15.76
C HIS A 281 -7.96 -15.21 14.83
N LEU A 282 -7.78 -14.86 13.55
CA LEU A 282 -7.01 -15.67 12.60
C LEU A 282 -5.56 -15.84 13.06
N VAL A 283 -4.89 -14.74 13.44
CA VAL A 283 -3.49 -14.78 13.92
C VAL A 283 -3.36 -15.69 15.14
N ARG A 284 -4.28 -15.56 16.11
CA ARG A 284 -4.30 -16.44 17.31
C ARG A 284 -4.53 -17.89 16.94
N ALA A 285 -5.45 -18.18 16.01
CA ALA A 285 -5.72 -19.53 15.55
C ALA A 285 -4.51 -20.14 14.84
N TYR A 286 -3.80 -19.36 14.01
CA TYR A 286 -2.59 -19.84 13.33
C TYR A 286 -1.44 -20.12 14.30
N HIS A 287 -1.27 -19.25 15.30
CA HIS A 287 -0.33 -19.52 16.38
C HIS A 287 -0.69 -20.80 17.14
N ARG A 288 -1.96 -20.98 17.52
CA ARG A 288 -2.42 -22.15 18.28
C ARG A 288 -2.31 -23.46 17.50
N THR A 289 -2.73 -23.45 16.23
CA THR A 289 -2.89 -24.67 15.41
C THR A 289 -1.60 -25.04 14.71
N TYR A 290 -0.91 -24.07 14.13
CA TYR A 290 0.26 -24.29 13.27
C TYR A 290 1.58 -23.86 13.92
N GLN A 291 1.53 -23.40 15.18
CA GLN A 291 2.71 -22.92 15.93
C GLN A 291 3.43 -21.76 15.23
N LEU A 292 2.72 -20.99 14.39
CA LEU A 292 3.28 -19.78 13.79
C LEU A 292 3.71 -18.82 14.92
N PRO A 293 4.97 -18.35 14.96
CA PRO A 293 5.45 -17.51 16.04
C PRO A 293 4.92 -16.07 15.90
N ALA A 294 3.67 -15.84 16.31
CA ALA A 294 2.99 -14.55 16.13
C ALA A 294 2.87 -13.73 17.42
N ILE A 295 2.86 -12.40 17.28
CA ILE A 295 2.59 -11.41 18.33
C ILE A 295 1.55 -10.42 17.81
N ILE A 296 0.61 -10.02 18.65
CA ILE A 296 -0.38 -9.00 18.30
C ILE A 296 -0.09 -7.71 19.09
N THR A 297 -0.19 -6.56 18.44
CA THR A 297 -0.18 -5.26 19.12
C THR A 297 -1.50 -4.54 18.89
N ASN A 298 -2.21 -4.12 19.95
CA ASN A 298 -3.44 -3.32 19.83
C ASN A 298 -3.13 -1.90 20.29
N CYS A 299 -3.01 -0.96 19.34
CA CYS A 299 -2.64 0.42 19.62
C CYS A 299 -3.83 1.39 19.67
N SER A 300 -3.65 2.51 20.35
CA SER A 300 -4.60 3.63 20.33
C SER A 300 -4.45 4.54 19.10
N ASN A 301 -5.20 5.64 19.04
CA ASN A 301 -5.20 6.56 17.90
C ASN A 301 -3.82 7.19 17.71
N ASN A 302 -3.22 6.90 16.56
CA ASN A 302 -1.93 7.45 16.21
C ASN A 302 -2.03 8.89 15.66
N TYR A 303 -1.02 9.71 15.91
CA TYR A 303 -0.85 11.02 15.29
C TYR A 303 0.63 11.37 15.07
N GLY A 304 0.91 12.23 14.10
CA GLY A 304 2.27 12.70 13.83
C GLY A 304 2.53 13.02 12.35
N PRO A 305 3.82 13.18 11.97
CA PRO A 305 4.26 13.34 10.60
C PRO A 305 3.68 12.29 9.64
N TYR A 306 3.47 12.70 8.39
CA TYR A 306 3.00 11.84 7.29
C TYR A 306 1.62 11.20 7.48
N GLN A 307 0.84 11.62 8.49
CA GLN A 307 -0.54 11.16 8.63
C GLN A 307 -1.41 11.79 7.53
N PHE A 308 -2.18 10.96 6.81
CA PHE A 308 -3.03 11.44 5.72
C PHE A 308 -4.05 12.47 6.25
N PRO A 309 -4.26 13.61 5.56
CA PRO A 309 -5.06 14.75 6.05
C PRO A 309 -6.59 14.53 6.01
N GLU A 310 -7.04 13.30 6.25
CA GLU A 310 -8.45 12.94 6.46
C GLU A 310 -8.76 12.65 7.94
N LYS A 311 -7.72 12.36 8.74
CA LYS A 311 -7.85 12.06 10.18
C LYS A 311 -8.00 13.33 11.00
N PHE A 312 -8.61 13.23 12.19
CA PHE A 312 -9.01 14.37 13.01
C PHE A 312 -7.91 15.43 13.24
N ILE A 313 -6.75 15.05 13.81
CA ILE A 313 -5.65 15.98 14.09
C ILE A 313 -5.08 16.61 12.79
N PRO A 314 -4.64 15.85 11.77
CA PRO A 314 -4.05 16.46 10.58
C PRO A 314 -5.07 17.24 9.73
N LEU A 315 -6.34 16.83 9.69
CA LEU A 315 -7.40 17.60 9.04
C LEU A 315 -7.59 18.95 9.74
N ALA A 316 -7.64 18.97 11.08
CA ALA A 316 -7.77 20.20 11.85
C ALA A 316 -6.59 21.15 11.59
N ILE A 317 -5.35 20.65 11.70
CA ILE A 317 -4.14 21.44 11.48
C ILE A 317 -4.11 22.03 10.07
N THR A 318 -4.32 21.18 9.04
CA THR A 318 -4.26 21.63 7.64
C THR A 318 -5.40 22.57 7.28
N ASN A 319 -6.62 22.37 7.79
CA ASN A 319 -7.72 23.32 7.59
C ASN A 319 -7.38 24.69 8.17
N ILE A 320 -6.86 24.75 9.39
CA ILE A 320 -6.47 26.01 10.02
C ILE A 320 -5.35 26.71 9.22
N ILE A 321 -4.36 25.97 8.69
CA ILE A 321 -3.32 26.53 7.79
C ILE A 321 -3.95 27.12 6.51
N GLU A 322 -5.01 26.51 5.99
CA GLU A 322 -5.74 26.99 4.81
C GLU A 322 -6.76 28.10 5.11
N GLY A 323 -6.87 28.54 6.37
CA GLY A 323 -7.90 29.51 6.79
C GLY A 323 -9.32 28.94 6.80
N LYS A 324 -9.46 27.61 6.83
CA LYS A 324 -10.72 26.88 6.93
C LYS A 324 -11.00 26.44 8.37
N LYS A 325 -12.26 26.11 8.64
CA LYS A 325 -12.68 25.55 9.93
C LYS A 325 -12.44 24.03 9.97
N ALA A 326 -12.07 23.52 11.13
CA ALA A 326 -11.92 22.10 11.41
C ALA A 326 -13.30 21.50 11.79
N PRO A 327 -13.73 20.39 11.18
CA PRO A 327 -14.98 19.73 11.55
C PRO A 327 -14.87 19.07 12.92
N LEU A 328 -15.84 19.32 13.78
CA LEU A 328 -16.00 18.70 15.10
C LEU A 328 -17.34 17.96 15.15
N TYR A 329 -17.27 16.63 15.23
CA TYR A 329 -18.46 15.76 15.31
C TYR A 329 -19.24 15.99 16.60
N GLY A 330 -20.53 16.31 16.48
CA GLY A 330 -21.43 16.58 17.59
C GLY A 330 -20.89 17.69 18.52
N GLU A 331 -20.89 17.42 19.82
CA GLU A 331 -20.32 18.32 20.83
C GLU A 331 -18.80 18.10 21.05
N GLY A 332 -18.18 17.15 20.32
CA GLY A 332 -16.77 16.81 20.49
C GLY A 332 -16.44 16.17 21.84
N LYS A 333 -17.42 15.55 22.50
CA LYS A 333 -17.27 14.89 23.82
C LYS A 333 -16.50 13.59 23.76
N ASN A 334 -16.42 12.94 22.58
CA ASN A 334 -15.73 11.68 22.40
C ASN A 334 -14.28 11.77 22.88
N ILE A 335 -13.84 10.75 23.62
CA ILE A 335 -12.50 10.62 24.21
C ILE A 335 -11.73 9.60 23.39
N ARG A 336 -10.48 9.94 23.07
CA ARG A 336 -9.53 9.08 22.39
C ARG A 336 -8.22 9.07 23.16
N ASP A 337 -7.54 7.93 23.11
CA ASP A 337 -6.17 7.81 23.57
C ASP A 337 -5.24 8.12 22.38
N TRP A 338 -4.39 9.14 22.52
CA TRP A 338 -3.52 9.63 21.46
C TRP A 338 -2.08 9.18 21.69
N LEU A 339 -1.54 8.46 20.71
CA LEU A 339 -0.18 7.94 20.70
C LEU A 339 0.62 8.57 19.55
N TYR A 340 1.78 9.15 19.87
CA TYR A 340 2.66 9.68 18.83
C TYR A 340 3.20 8.55 17.95
N VAL A 341 3.20 8.74 16.63
CA VAL A 341 3.57 7.68 15.66
C VAL A 341 4.99 7.16 15.88
N GLY A 342 5.93 8.03 16.27
CA GLY A 342 7.29 7.60 16.61
C GLY A 342 7.32 6.67 17.83
N ASP A 343 6.52 6.97 18.87
CA ASP A 343 6.41 6.13 20.06
C ASP A 343 5.79 4.77 19.76
N HIS A 344 4.79 4.73 18.87
CA HIS A 344 4.23 3.48 18.39
C HIS A 344 5.25 2.64 17.62
N CYS A 345 6.02 3.25 16.71
CA CYS A 345 7.09 2.56 15.99
C CYS A 345 8.14 1.97 16.95
N ARG A 346 8.55 2.71 17.99
CA ARG A 346 9.45 2.17 19.04
C ARG A 346 8.84 0.99 19.79
N ALA A 347 7.53 1.02 20.04
CA ALA A 347 6.81 -0.08 20.68
C ALA A 347 6.83 -1.35 19.80
N ILE A 348 6.58 -1.19 18.50
CA ILE A 348 6.62 -2.28 17.51
C ILE A 348 8.04 -2.85 17.41
N ASP A 349 9.07 -1.99 17.33
CA ASP A 349 10.47 -2.41 17.31
C ASP A 349 10.84 -3.24 18.55
N LEU A 350 10.41 -2.81 19.75
CA LEU A 350 10.58 -3.59 20.97
C LEU A 350 9.81 -4.92 20.94
N ALA A 351 8.61 -4.96 20.38
CA ALA A 351 7.86 -6.21 20.21
C ALA A 351 8.57 -7.17 19.23
N ILE A 352 9.19 -6.66 18.17
CA ILE A 352 10.01 -7.46 17.23
C ILE A 352 11.22 -8.03 17.95
N GLN A 353 11.96 -7.21 18.69
CA GLN A 353 13.22 -7.62 19.31
C GLN A 353 13.01 -8.52 20.53
N LYS A 354 12.10 -8.12 21.43
CA LYS A 354 11.97 -8.68 22.79
C LYS A 354 10.60 -9.28 23.09
N GLY A 355 9.61 -9.04 22.22
CA GLY A 355 8.26 -9.57 22.40
C GLY A 355 8.23 -11.09 22.48
N LYS A 356 7.41 -11.59 23.40
CA LYS A 356 7.18 -13.03 23.62
C LYS A 356 6.17 -13.55 22.59
N VAL A 357 6.50 -14.67 21.94
CA VAL A 357 5.61 -15.32 20.98
C VAL A 357 4.30 -15.75 21.65
N GLY A 358 3.18 -15.56 20.96
CA GLY A 358 1.83 -15.87 21.43
C GLY A 358 1.19 -14.73 22.24
N GLU A 359 1.97 -13.74 22.65
CA GLU A 359 1.48 -12.63 23.46
C GLU A 359 0.78 -11.54 22.65
N THR A 360 0.07 -10.71 23.39
CA THR A 360 -0.51 -9.45 22.90
C THR A 360 0.02 -8.31 23.76
N TYR A 361 0.20 -7.14 23.15
CA TYR A 361 0.63 -5.92 23.83
C TYR A 361 -0.30 -4.77 23.46
N CYS A 362 -0.98 -4.20 24.45
CA CYS A 362 -1.75 -2.97 24.30
C CYS A 362 -0.81 -1.76 24.41
N ILE A 363 -0.97 -0.80 23.48
CA ILE A 363 -0.04 0.33 23.31
C ILE A 363 -0.85 1.63 23.27
N GLY A 364 -0.65 2.49 24.27
CA GLY A 364 -1.36 3.77 24.40
C GLY A 364 -0.41 4.91 24.72
N GLY A 365 -0.82 6.14 24.44
CA GLY A 365 -0.01 7.35 24.67
C GLY A 365 -0.48 8.20 25.83
N MET A 366 -1.70 7.98 26.33
CA MET A 366 -2.32 8.85 27.33
C MET A 366 -2.30 8.24 28.73
N THR A 367 -2.00 9.09 29.72
CA THR A 367 -2.24 8.77 31.14
C THR A 367 -3.59 9.31 31.61
N THR A 368 -4.05 10.40 31.01
CA THR A 368 -5.29 11.13 31.34
C THR A 368 -6.17 11.28 30.10
N ASP A 369 -7.48 11.15 30.27
CA ASP A 369 -8.45 11.31 29.19
C ASP A 369 -8.46 12.73 28.61
N ILE A 370 -8.64 12.82 27.29
CA ILE A 370 -8.83 14.08 26.58
C ILE A 370 -9.93 13.93 25.53
N SER A 371 -10.87 14.88 25.53
CA SER A 371 -11.94 14.91 24.53
C SER A 371 -11.48 15.53 23.22
N ASN A 372 -12.14 15.19 22.11
CA ASN A 372 -11.88 15.79 20.80
C ASN A 372 -11.97 17.33 20.85
N ARG A 373 -12.92 17.89 21.62
CA ARG A 373 -13.03 19.33 21.82
C ARG A 373 -11.78 19.93 22.49
N GLN A 374 -11.25 19.27 23.51
CA GLN A 374 -10.02 19.70 24.20
C GLN A 374 -8.79 19.60 23.29
N VAL A 375 -8.69 18.54 22.47
CA VAL A 375 -7.64 18.41 21.46
C VAL A 375 -7.69 19.56 20.45
N LEU A 376 -8.86 19.84 19.87
CA LEU A 376 -9.02 20.94 18.92
C LEU A 376 -8.69 22.30 19.57
N ALA A 377 -9.10 22.51 20.84
CA ALA A 377 -8.74 23.72 21.57
C ALA A 377 -7.22 23.88 21.75
N LYS A 378 -6.50 22.80 22.06
CA LYS A 378 -5.03 22.80 22.13
C LYS A 378 -4.39 23.11 20.77
N ILE A 379 -4.92 22.54 19.68
CA ILE A 379 -4.44 22.84 18.32
C ILE A 379 -4.62 24.34 18.03
N CYS A 380 -5.81 24.90 18.25
CA CYS A 380 -6.06 26.32 17.97
C CYS A 380 -5.19 27.23 18.85
N GLN A 381 -4.97 26.87 20.13
CA GLN A 381 -4.02 27.58 21.01
C GLN A 381 -2.59 27.57 20.46
N LEU A 382 -2.05 26.39 20.11
CA LEU A 382 -0.69 26.24 19.57
C LEU A 382 -0.51 26.92 18.20
N MET A 383 -1.60 27.09 17.46
CA MET A 383 -1.62 27.80 16.18
C MET A 383 -2.00 29.28 16.30
N SER A 384 -2.21 29.79 17.52
CA SER A 384 -2.62 31.17 17.78
C SER A 384 -3.92 31.59 17.06
N VAL A 385 -4.92 30.70 17.04
CA VAL A 385 -6.25 30.93 16.46
C VAL A 385 -7.31 30.77 17.55
N ARG A 386 -8.34 31.62 17.55
CA ARG A 386 -9.46 31.50 18.49
C ARG A 386 -10.29 30.25 18.18
N PHE A 387 -10.80 29.59 19.22
CA PHE A 387 -11.58 28.37 19.07
C PHE A 387 -12.80 28.55 18.14
N ASP A 388 -13.57 29.61 18.32
CA ASP A 388 -14.79 29.88 17.54
C ASP A 388 -14.51 30.15 16.04
N ASP A 389 -13.29 30.61 15.73
CA ASP A 389 -12.83 30.90 14.38
C ASP A 389 -12.28 29.64 13.70
N CYS A 390 -11.84 28.65 14.49
CA CYS A 390 -11.26 27.40 13.98
C CYS A 390 -12.25 26.22 13.90
N VAL A 391 -13.42 26.27 14.56
CA VAL A 391 -14.34 25.12 14.65
C VAL A 391 -15.57 25.25 13.76
N ALA A 392 -15.95 24.14 13.12
CA ALA A 392 -17.26 23.93 12.51
C ALA A 392 -17.90 22.67 13.11
N GLN A 393 -19.08 22.80 13.73
CA GLN A 393 -19.80 21.64 14.23
C GLN A 393 -20.46 20.88 13.08
N VAL A 394 -20.28 19.56 13.05
CA VAL A 394 -20.86 18.67 12.05
C VAL A 394 -21.67 17.56 12.71
N THR A 395 -22.64 17.00 11.98
CA THR A 395 -23.49 15.89 12.46
C THR A 395 -22.63 14.72 12.92
N ASP A 396 -22.94 14.16 14.09
CA ASP A 396 -22.17 13.07 14.69
C ASP A 396 -22.14 11.81 13.81
N ARG A 397 -21.10 11.00 13.96
CA ARG A 397 -20.95 9.75 13.19
C ARG A 397 -21.97 8.71 13.69
N PRO A 398 -22.65 7.95 12.80
CA PRO A 398 -23.44 6.79 13.20
C PRO A 398 -22.59 5.76 13.96
N GLY A 399 -23.05 5.36 15.15
CA GLY A 399 -22.34 4.36 15.98
C GLY A 399 -21.01 4.87 16.54
N HIS A 400 -20.87 6.17 16.80
CA HIS A 400 -19.62 6.75 17.28
C HIS A 400 -19.27 6.28 18.70
N ASP A 401 -18.22 5.47 18.83
CA ASP A 401 -17.71 5.07 20.14
C ASP A 401 -17.31 6.31 20.98
N ARG A 402 -17.77 6.31 22.22
CA ARG A 402 -17.69 7.44 23.16
C ARG A 402 -16.29 7.59 23.70
N LYS A 403 -15.67 6.51 24.18
CA LYS A 403 -14.36 6.58 24.83
C LYS A 403 -13.49 5.37 24.49
N TYR A 404 -12.25 5.67 24.10
CA TYR A 404 -11.14 4.72 24.10
C TYR A 404 -10.07 5.18 25.09
N ALA A 405 -9.56 4.24 25.88
CA ALA A 405 -8.44 4.46 26.79
C ALA A 405 -7.67 3.14 26.93
N ILE A 406 -6.34 3.17 26.79
CA ILE A 406 -5.51 1.95 26.81
C ILE A 406 -4.68 1.90 28.10
N ASP A 407 -4.65 0.73 28.74
CA ASP A 407 -3.67 0.37 29.75
C ASP A 407 -2.49 -0.34 29.08
N TRP A 408 -1.35 0.36 29.03
CA TRP A 408 -0.10 -0.12 28.42
C TRP A 408 0.89 -0.65 29.48
N SER A 409 0.43 -0.97 30.70
CA SER A 409 1.29 -1.45 31.78
C SER A 409 2.03 -2.74 31.44
N LYS A 410 1.43 -3.63 30.64
CA LYS A 410 2.06 -4.90 30.26
C LYS A 410 3.29 -4.69 29.38
N ILE A 411 3.19 -3.91 28.30
CA ILE A 411 4.33 -3.66 27.41
C ILE A 411 5.45 -2.89 28.14
N LYS A 412 5.09 -2.03 29.10
CA LYS A 412 6.06 -1.39 30.00
C LYS A 412 6.81 -2.41 30.84
N SER A 413 6.09 -3.31 31.50
CA SER A 413 6.69 -4.32 32.38
C SER A 413 7.52 -5.34 31.60
N ASP A 414 7.01 -5.82 30.46
CA ASP A 414 7.64 -6.89 29.69
C ASP A 414 8.82 -6.39 28.84
N LEU A 415 8.67 -5.23 28.20
CA LEU A 415 9.61 -4.76 27.17
C LEU A 415 10.34 -3.46 27.54
N GLY A 416 9.97 -2.82 28.67
CA GLY A 416 10.52 -1.54 29.09
C GLY A 416 10.02 -0.34 28.29
N TRP A 417 8.91 -0.50 27.56
CA TRP A 417 8.37 0.57 26.71
C TRP A 417 7.50 1.56 27.49
N GLN A 418 7.63 2.85 27.16
CA GLN A 418 6.68 3.89 27.53
C GLN A 418 6.82 5.06 26.53
N PRO A 419 5.79 5.92 26.37
CA PRO A 419 5.90 7.14 25.57
C PRO A 419 7.10 8.00 26.00
N GLU A 420 7.82 8.58 25.04
CA GLU A 420 9.03 9.38 25.33
C GLU A 420 8.69 10.76 25.89
N HIS A 421 7.63 11.39 25.37
CA HIS A 421 7.15 12.70 25.78
C HIS A 421 5.64 12.70 25.95
N ASP A 422 5.13 13.79 26.55
CA ASP A 422 3.70 13.99 26.72
C ASP A 422 3.00 14.41 25.41
N PHE A 423 1.66 14.35 25.45
CA PHE A 423 0.82 14.70 24.32
C PHE A 423 1.07 16.11 23.80
N ASP A 424 1.24 17.09 24.70
CA ASP A 424 1.38 18.50 24.35
C ASP A 424 2.69 18.77 23.60
N THR A 425 3.79 18.16 24.05
CA THR A 425 5.10 18.24 23.38
C THR A 425 5.03 17.67 21.96
N TRP A 426 4.47 16.47 21.81
CA TRP A 426 4.36 15.83 20.49
C TRP A 426 3.33 16.51 19.59
N LEU A 427 2.26 17.10 20.14
CA LEU A 427 1.28 17.87 19.37
C LEU A 427 1.91 19.13 18.77
N ALA A 428 2.71 19.86 19.56
CA ALA A 428 3.44 21.04 19.07
C ALA A 428 4.38 20.68 17.89
N GLN A 429 5.17 19.61 18.05
CA GLN A 429 6.06 19.15 16.97
C GLN A 429 5.30 18.67 15.73
N THR A 430 4.16 18.01 15.93
CA THR A 430 3.28 17.60 14.82
C THR A 430 2.78 18.80 14.04
N ILE A 431 2.32 19.86 14.73
CA ILE A 431 1.88 21.11 14.10
C ILE A 431 3.01 21.74 13.29
N ASP A 432 4.21 21.82 13.86
CA ASP A 432 5.35 22.42 13.17
C ASP A 432 5.76 21.62 11.94
N TRP A 433 5.67 20.29 11.98
CA TRP A 433 5.87 19.45 10.82
C TRP A 433 4.89 19.78 9.68
N TYR A 434 3.58 19.88 9.96
CA TYR A 434 2.59 20.24 8.94
C TYR A 434 2.79 21.64 8.37
N LYS A 435 3.20 22.62 9.19
CA LYS A 435 3.53 23.97 8.72
C LYS A 435 4.69 23.95 7.72
N GLN A 436 5.71 23.13 7.99
CA GLN A 436 6.93 23.04 7.18
C GLN A 436 6.78 22.15 5.93
N ASN A 437 5.80 21.26 5.89
CA ASN A 437 5.66 20.23 4.85
C ASN A 437 4.40 20.39 3.99
N GLN A 438 4.03 21.64 3.64
CA GLN A 438 2.85 21.92 2.80
C GLN A 438 2.91 21.26 1.42
N SER A 439 4.11 21.14 0.82
CA SER A 439 4.32 20.46 -0.45
C SER A 439 3.95 18.97 -0.41
N TRP A 440 3.98 18.35 0.77
CA TRP A 440 3.59 16.95 0.94
C TRP A 440 2.07 16.79 1.08
N TRP A 441 1.42 17.54 1.97
CA TRP A 441 -0.01 17.29 2.25
C TRP A 441 -1.00 18.02 1.34
N LYS A 442 -0.64 19.17 0.75
CA LYS A 442 -1.57 19.93 -0.10
C LYS A 442 -2.07 19.11 -1.30
N PRO A 443 -1.20 18.45 -2.09
CA PRO A 443 -1.64 17.62 -3.20
C PRO A 443 -2.58 16.48 -2.76
N LEU A 444 -2.30 15.86 -1.60
CA LEU A 444 -3.13 14.77 -1.06
C LEU A 444 -4.57 15.21 -0.76
N LYS A 445 -4.75 16.45 -0.27
CA LYS A 445 -6.08 17.03 -0.06
C LYS A 445 -6.78 17.35 -1.38
N GLU A 446 -6.05 17.91 -2.34
CA GLU A 446 -6.57 18.25 -3.67
C GLU A 446 -7.05 17.02 -4.45
N GLU A 447 -6.32 15.90 -4.35
CA GLU A 447 -6.71 14.62 -4.94
C GLU A 447 -7.94 13.99 -4.25
N SER A 448 -8.22 14.39 -3.00
CA SER A 448 -9.29 13.84 -2.17
C SER A 448 -10.54 14.73 -2.07
N VAL A 449 -10.64 15.78 -2.91
CA VAL A 449 -11.77 16.75 -2.86
C VAL A 449 -13.14 16.06 -2.96
N GLY A 450 -13.27 15.03 -3.79
CA GLY A 450 -14.52 14.26 -3.90
C GLY A 450 -14.93 13.62 -2.58
N TYR A 451 -13.99 13.04 -1.84
CA TYR A 451 -14.25 12.46 -0.52
C TYR A 451 -14.68 13.53 0.50
N PHE A 452 -13.98 14.67 0.54
CA PHE A 452 -14.33 15.74 1.47
C PHE A 452 -15.72 16.33 1.16
N LYS A 453 -16.07 16.46 -0.12
CA LYS A 453 -17.40 16.89 -0.56
C LYS A 453 -18.49 15.92 -0.16
N ASP A 454 -18.29 14.62 -0.39
CA ASP A 454 -19.28 13.59 -0.05
C ASP A 454 -19.46 13.47 1.48
N GLN A 455 -18.39 13.62 2.25
CA GLN A 455 -18.40 13.49 3.71
C GLN A 455 -18.90 14.74 4.43
N TYR A 456 -18.50 15.94 3.99
CA TYR A 456 -18.73 17.21 4.71
C TYR A 456 -19.63 18.20 3.96
N GLY A 457 -19.97 17.95 2.69
CA GLY A 457 -20.89 18.78 1.90
C GLY A 457 -20.28 20.07 1.32
N GLU A 458 -18.95 20.19 1.26
CA GLU A 458 -18.23 21.37 0.71
C GLU A 458 -18.12 21.42 -0.83
#